data_AF-A0A9N9AGF5-F1
#
_entry.id   AF-A0A9N9AGF5-F1
#
_cell.length_a   1.000
_cell.length_b   1.000
_cell.length_c   1.000
_cell.angle_alpha   90.00
_cell.angle_beta   90.00
_cell.angle_gamma   90.00
#
_symmetry.space_group_name_H-M   'P 1'
#
loop_
_entity.id
_entity.type
_entity.pdbx_description
1 polymer ?
#
loop_
_entity_poly.entity_id
_entity_poly.type
_entity_poly.pdbx_seq_one_letter_code
_entity_poly.pdbx_strand_id
1 'polypeptide(L)'
;MRATFAPRNLKPKSKVKNSTGSQIKKRLRKQVLFRATFYQVICDHNPNIIALEEEDFVEYLSEQVWDLGILDDSKVKNGNETGRNSKENSSTLTEQEIITRIFEIVKDDFITFEVCNDEEQCLEICKDIVVKWKSVSNPSASAETSLPGTCTLCHRHMPLTFHHLIPRMMHKRVLKKGLFTKEECTTRGIDICRPCHSAIHKMISNDQLALKYNTLEMLLEHEGVVKFVGWASKQKGYSKDHIRNLLRFPK
;
A
#
# COMPACT_ATOMS: atom_id res chain seq x y z
N MET A 1 48.63 -18.16 -59.94
CA MET A 1 48.35 -18.46 -58.52
C MET A 1 47.72 -17.24 -57.86
N ARG A 2 46.39 -17.20 -57.74
CA ARG A 2 45.65 -16.18 -56.98
C ARG A 2 44.60 -16.92 -56.15
N ALA A 3 44.84 -17.04 -54.86
CA ALA A 3 43.93 -17.68 -53.92
C ALA A 3 42.75 -16.73 -53.64
N THR A 4 41.55 -17.13 -54.06
CA THR A 4 40.29 -16.45 -53.73
C THR A 4 39.84 -16.92 -52.34
N PHE A 5 39.90 -16.06 -51.34
CA PHE A 5 39.34 -16.31 -50.01
C PHE A 5 37.81 -16.15 -50.05
N ALA A 6 37.08 -17.22 -49.75
CA ALA A 6 35.63 -17.19 -49.51
C ALA A 6 35.34 -16.62 -48.10
N PRO A 7 34.30 -15.79 -47.91
CA PRO A 7 33.92 -15.31 -46.59
C PRO A 7 33.25 -16.43 -45.78
N ARG A 8 33.72 -16.61 -44.53
CA ARG A 8 33.15 -17.56 -43.56
C ARG A 8 31.76 -17.11 -43.14
N ASN A 9 30.78 -17.99 -43.31
CA ASN A 9 29.44 -17.85 -42.72
C ASN A 9 29.55 -17.85 -41.18
N LEU A 10 29.39 -16.68 -40.56
CA LEU A 10 29.19 -16.53 -39.12
C LEU A 10 27.75 -16.93 -38.80
N LYS A 11 27.57 -18.07 -38.10
CA LYS A 11 26.29 -18.47 -37.51
C LYS A 11 25.81 -17.39 -36.52
N PRO A 12 24.50 -17.12 -36.43
CA PRO A 12 23.96 -16.13 -35.50
C PRO A 12 24.25 -16.56 -34.06
N LYS A 13 24.86 -15.66 -33.27
CA LYS A 13 25.10 -15.85 -31.84
C LYS A 13 23.75 -16.11 -31.14
N SER A 14 23.67 -17.23 -30.44
CA SER A 14 22.56 -17.55 -29.55
C SER A 14 22.38 -16.43 -28.51
N LYS A 15 21.15 -15.91 -28.38
CA LYS A 15 20.78 -14.94 -27.35
C LYS A 15 21.00 -15.57 -25.97
N VAL A 16 22.04 -15.14 -25.27
CA VAL A 16 22.20 -15.37 -23.84
C VAL A 16 21.01 -14.70 -23.14
N LYS A 17 20.20 -15.49 -22.44
CA LYS A 17 18.99 -15.01 -21.75
C LYS A 17 19.39 -14.12 -20.56
N ASN A 18 18.95 -12.87 -20.57
CA ASN A 18 19.05 -11.88 -19.48
C ASN A 18 18.18 -12.28 -18.25
N SER A 19 18.50 -13.40 -17.58
CA SER A 19 17.73 -13.89 -16.42
C SER A 19 17.90 -13.01 -15.17
N THR A 20 19.09 -12.45 -14.95
CA THR A 20 19.44 -11.60 -13.81
C THR A 20 18.68 -10.28 -13.82
N GLY A 21 18.62 -9.59 -14.97
CA GLY A 21 17.88 -8.33 -15.11
C GLY A 21 16.36 -8.48 -14.91
N SER A 22 15.80 -9.65 -15.22
CA SER A 22 14.37 -9.94 -15.00
C SER A 22 14.04 -10.16 -13.53
N GLN A 23 14.93 -10.81 -12.77
CA GLN A 23 14.73 -11.05 -11.33
C GLN A 23 14.91 -9.77 -10.51
N ILE A 24 15.90 -8.94 -10.85
CA ILE A 24 16.09 -7.63 -10.22
C ILE A 24 14.84 -6.75 -10.41
N LYS A 25 14.30 -6.70 -11.63
CA LYS A 25 13.05 -5.97 -11.92
C LYS A 25 11.85 -6.52 -11.14
N LYS A 26 11.78 -7.84 -10.93
CA LYS A 26 10.71 -8.49 -10.16
C LYS A 26 10.81 -8.15 -8.67
N ARG A 27 12.02 -8.19 -8.09
CA ARG A 27 12.29 -7.81 -6.70
C ARG A 27 11.96 -6.33 -6.45
N LEU A 28 12.41 -5.44 -7.34
CA LEU A 28 12.13 -4.01 -7.24
C LEU A 28 10.62 -3.73 -7.29
N ARG A 29 9.87 -4.39 -8.17
CA ARG A 29 8.40 -4.28 -8.22
C ARG A 29 7.75 -4.73 -6.92
N LYS A 30 8.19 -5.84 -6.33
CA LYS A 30 7.68 -6.31 -5.04
C LYS A 30 8.04 -5.35 -3.90
N GLN A 31 9.25 -4.79 -3.88
CA GLN A 31 9.67 -3.80 -2.89
C GLN A 31 8.79 -2.55 -2.95
N VAL A 32 8.58 -2.02 -4.15
CA VAL A 32 7.68 -0.89 -4.39
C VAL A 32 6.25 -1.21 -3.93
N LEU A 33 5.77 -2.45 -4.15
CA LEU A 33 4.46 -2.91 -3.70
C LEU A 33 4.38 -3.18 -2.18
N PHE A 34 5.49 -3.54 -1.54
CA PHE A 34 5.54 -3.75 -0.10
C PHE A 34 5.56 -2.43 0.65
N ARG A 35 6.50 -1.53 0.34
CA ARG A 35 6.58 -0.19 0.93
C ARG A 35 5.25 0.54 0.87
N ALA A 36 4.65 0.39 -0.29
CA ALA A 36 3.30 0.72 -0.57
C ALA A 36 2.27 0.22 0.46
N THR A 37 2.21 -1.09 0.61
CA THR A 37 1.28 -1.78 1.50
C THR A 37 1.51 -1.34 2.94
N PHE A 38 2.77 -1.27 3.36
CA PHE A 38 3.21 -0.78 4.65
C PHE A 38 2.68 0.63 4.94
N TYR A 39 2.88 1.56 4.02
CA TYR A 39 2.36 2.93 4.13
C TYR A 39 0.84 2.97 4.28
N GLN A 40 0.10 2.16 3.50
CA GLN A 40 -1.37 2.15 3.60
C GLN A 40 -1.84 1.67 4.97
N VAL A 41 -1.24 0.60 5.50
CA VAL A 41 -1.60 0.07 6.82
C VAL A 41 -1.32 1.11 7.91
N ILE A 42 -0.17 1.77 7.85
CA ILE A 42 0.16 2.85 8.79
C ILE A 42 -0.86 3.98 8.72
N CYS A 43 -1.24 4.45 7.52
CA CYS A 43 -2.29 5.47 7.38
C CYS A 43 -3.67 5.02 7.88
N ASP A 44 -3.99 3.73 7.76
CA ASP A 44 -5.26 3.20 8.27
C ASP A 44 -5.32 3.24 9.81
N HIS A 45 -4.17 3.10 10.48
CA HIS A 45 -4.03 3.15 11.95
C HIS A 45 -3.76 4.54 12.51
N ASN A 46 -2.97 5.36 11.81
CA ASN A 46 -2.77 6.77 12.10
C ASN A 46 -2.92 7.63 10.82
N PRO A 47 -4.13 8.11 10.52
CA PRO A 47 -4.37 8.98 9.36
C PRO A 47 -3.64 10.33 9.40
N ASN A 48 -3.16 10.76 10.57
CA ASN A 48 -2.51 12.06 10.75
C ASN A 48 -1.00 12.03 10.45
N ILE A 49 -0.43 10.84 10.25
CA ILE A 49 1.01 10.62 10.02
C ILE A 49 1.54 11.19 8.68
N ILE A 50 0.66 11.81 7.90
CA ILE A 50 0.94 12.40 6.58
C ILE A 50 1.32 13.90 6.75
N ALA A 51 1.96 14.25 7.87
CA ALA A 51 2.64 15.52 7.99
C ALA A 51 3.95 15.46 7.18
N LEU A 52 4.31 16.55 6.49
CA LEU A 52 5.44 16.62 5.55
C LEU A 52 6.81 16.26 6.17
N GLU A 53 6.91 16.19 7.49
CA GLU A 53 8.14 15.88 8.24
C GLU A 53 8.28 14.38 8.58
N GLU A 54 7.23 13.59 8.37
CA GLU A 54 7.17 12.17 8.79
C GLU A 54 7.20 11.18 7.61
N GLU A 55 7.16 11.67 6.37
CA GLU A 55 7.14 10.80 5.18
C GLU A 55 8.46 10.02 4.99
N ASP A 56 9.58 10.62 5.41
CA ASP A 56 10.93 10.03 5.35
C ASP A 56 11.10 8.86 6.34
N PHE A 57 10.43 8.91 7.50
CA PHE A 57 10.53 7.85 8.49
C PHE A 57 9.79 6.58 8.03
N VAL A 58 8.58 6.73 7.46
CA VAL A 58 7.79 5.58 6.99
C VAL A 58 8.50 4.89 5.82
N GLU A 59 9.14 5.68 4.97
CA GLU A 59 10.04 5.18 3.92
C GLU A 59 11.17 4.33 4.51
N TYR A 60 11.91 4.88 5.47
CA TYR A 60 13.01 4.18 6.13
C TYR A 60 12.58 2.85 6.80
N LEU A 61 11.52 2.86 7.60
CA LEU A 61 11.02 1.64 8.26
C LEU A 61 10.55 0.59 7.26
N SER A 62 9.90 1.02 6.18
CA SER A 62 9.46 0.10 5.14
C SER A 62 10.63 -0.62 4.46
N GLU A 63 11.78 0.06 4.34
CA GLU A 63 13.01 -0.52 3.82
C GLU A 63 13.65 -1.49 4.81
N GLN A 64 13.73 -1.12 6.09
CA GLN A 64 14.25 -2.01 7.14
C GLN A 64 13.46 -3.32 7.21
N VAL A 65 12.12 -3.24 7.18
CA VAL A 65 11.25 -4.43 7.20
C VAL A 65 11.39 -5.23 5.91
N TRP A 66 11.53 -4.58 4.76
CA TRP A 66 11.74 -5.27 3.48
C TRP A 66 13.08 -6.04 3.44
N ASP A 67 14.13 -5.46 4.00
CA ASP A 67 15.49 -5.99 3.97
C ASP A 67 15.71 -7.18 4.91
N LEU A 68 14.80 -7.43 5.85
CA LEU A 68 14.71 -8.72 6.54
C LEU A 68 14.63 -9.89 5.54
N GLY A 69 14.07 -9.65 4.36
CA GLY A 69 13.94 -10.66 3.31
C GLY A 69 13.05 -11.85 3.69
N ILE A 70 12.29 -11.73 4.78
CA ILE A 70 11.35 -12.74 5.28
C ILE A 70 9.98 -12.69 4.58
N LEU A 71 9.72 -11.60 3.86
CA LEU A 71 8.46 -11.35 3.13
C LEU A 71 8.53 -11.71 1.64
N ASP A 72 9.69 -12.16 1.16
CA ASP A 72 9.89 -12.52 -0.25
C ASP A 72 10.07 -14.04 -0.41
N ASP A 73 9.01 -14.70 -0.87
CA ASP A 73 9.01 -16.14 -1.22
C ASP A 73 10.05 -16.50 -2.31
N SER A 74 10.69 -15.52 -2.94
CA SER A 74 11.67 -15.74 -4.01
C SER A 74 12.98 -16.39 -3.55
N LYS A 75 13.25 -16.45 -2.24
CA LYS A 75 14.43 -17.13 -1.67
C LYS A 75 14.29 -18.66 -1.53
N VAL A 76 13.19 -19.28 -1.96
CA VAL A 76 13.00 -20.74 -1.80
C VAL A 76 13.71 -21.60 -2.86
N LYS A 77 14.30 -21.02 -3.91
CA LYS A 77 15.08 -21.82 -4.89
C LYS A 77 16.31 -21.09 -5.40
N ASN A 78 17.43 -21.21 -4.70
CA ASN A 78 18.75 -21.27 -5.31
C ASN A 78 19.62 -22.18 -4.43
N GLY A 79 19.60 -23.47 -4.75
CA GLY A 79 20.59 -24.40 -4.25
C GLY A 79 21.93 -24.09 -4.91
N ASN A 80 22.95 -23.85 -4.09
CA ASN A 80 24.33 -24.15 -4.43
C ASN A 80 24.88 -24.96 -3.25
N GLU A 81 24.97 -26.26 -3.47
CA GLU A 81 25.62 -27.19 -2.56
C GLU A 81 27.13 -26.97 -2.57
N THR A 82 27.73 -26.86 -1.40
CA THR A 82 28.98 -27.58 -1.09
C THR A 82 29.05 -27.88 0.41
N GLY A 83 28.76 -29.15 0.75
CA GLY A 83 29.50 -29.88 1.80
C GLY A 83 28.96 -29.91 3.24
N ARG A 84 28.47 -31.10 3.61
CA ARG A 84 28.42 -31.74 4.94
C ARG A 84 27.29 -31.39 5.93
N ASN A 85 26.20 -32.12 5.75
CA ASN A 85 25.57 -33.05 6.71
C ASN A 85 25.27 -32.55 8.14
N SER A 86 24.02 -32.09 8.36
CA SER A 86 23.27 -32.23 9.62
C SER A 86 21.79 -31.87 9.41
N LYS A 87 20.94 -32.91 9.39
CA LYS A 87 19.48 -32.97 9.65
C LYS A 87 18.57 -31.82 9.18
N GLU A 88 17.71 -32.23 8.24
CA GLU A 88 16.47 -31.61 7.77
C GLU A 88 15.63 -30.91 8.86
N ASN A 89 15.33 -29.63 8.62
CA ASN A 89 14.02 -29.02 8.80
C ASN A 89 14.00 -27.73 7.96
N SER A 90 13.49 -27.81 6.74
CA SER A 90 13.22 -26.62 5.91
C SER A 90 11.93 -25.97 6.43
N SER A 91 12.00 -25.32 7.60
CA SER A 91 10.84 -24.67 8.19
C SER A 91 10.63 -23.33 7.51
N THR A 92 9.55 -23.25 6.72
CA THR A 92 8.97 -21.97 6.34
C THR A 92 8.67 -21.21 7.64
N LEU A 93 9.12 -19.96 7.77
CA LEU A 93 8.81 -19.15 8.96
C LEU A 93 7.29 -19.10 9.15
N THR A 94 6.84 -19.36 10.37
CA THR A 94 5.44 -19.22 10.75
C THR A 94 5.02 -17.76 10.64
N GLU A 95 3.72 -17.52 10.46
CA GLU A 95 3.18 -16.16 10.42
C GLU A 95 3.51 -15.38 11.70
N GLN A 96 3.44 -16.06 12.85
CA GLN A 96 3.77 -15.47 14.13
C GLN A 96 5.24 -15.03 14.21
N GLU A 97 6.18 -15.83 13.71
CA GLU A 97 7.59 -15.46 13.67
C GLU A 97 7.86 -14.26 12.75
N ILE A 98 7.12 -14.14 11.64
CA ILE A 98 7.21 -12.98 10.74
C ILE A 98 6.72 -11.73 11.48
N ILE A 99 5.55 -11.81 12.13
CA ILE A 99 4.96 -10.70 12.90
C ILE A 99 5.93 -10.24 13.99
N THR A 100 6.47 -11.16 14.79
CA THR A 100 7.41 -10.82 15.86
C THR A 100 8.67 -10.14 15.33
N ARG A 101 9.21 -10.56 14.18
CA ARG A 101 10.38 -9.91 13.58
C ARG A 101 10.10 -8.52 13.04
N ILE A 102 8.90 -8.28 12.51
CA ILE A 102 8.48 -6.94 12.10
C ILE A 102 8.33 -6.06 13.34
N PHE A 103 7.66 -6.57 14.38
CA PHE A 103 7.45 -5.88 15.65
C PHE A 103 8.78 -5.40 16.27
N GLU A 104 9.80 -6.27 16.33
CA GLU A 104 11.11 -5.89 16.88
C GLU A 104 11.81 -4.76 16.11
N ILE A 105 11.49 -4.56 14.82
CA ILE A 105 12.01 -3.42 14.05
C ILE A 105 11.23 -2.15 14.33
N VAL A 106 9.90 -2.25 14.38
CA VAL A 106 9.03 -1.07 14.31
C VAL A 106 8.56 -0.58 15.67
N LYS A 107 8.67 -1.37 16.74
CA LYS A 107 8.05 -1.07 18.05
C LYS A 107 8.48 0.27 18.64
N ASP A 108 9.77 0.59 18.61
CA ASP A 108 10.29 1.82 19.23
C ASP A 108 9.89 3.04 18.41
N ASP A 109 10.03 2.96 17.08
CA ASP A 109 9.64 4.03 16.16
C ASP A 109 8.12 4.24 16.14
N PHE A 110 7.32 3.17 16.13
CA PHE A 110 5.85 3.29 16.11
C PHE A 110 5.29 3.95 17.37
N ILE A 111 5.92 3.73 18.53
CA ILE A 111 5.58 4.45 19.75
C ILE A 111 6.08 5.90 19.67
N THR A 112 7.32 6.10 19.20
CA THR A 112 7.94 7.43 19.10
C THR A 112 7.17 8.37 18.17
N PHE A 113 6.67 7.85 17.04
CA PHE A 113 5.91 8.60 16.03
C PHE A 113 4.39 8.46 16.22
N GLU A 114 3.93 8.05 17.41
CA GLU A 114 2.50 7.97 17.77
C GLU A 114 1.65 7.16 16.77
N VAL A 115 2.24 6.15 16.12
CA VAL A 115 1.53 5.18 15.27
C VAL A 115 0.71 4.24 16.13
N CYS A 116 1.24 3.88 17.29
CA CYS A 116 0.58 3.08 18.31
C CYS A 116 0.83 3.65 19.71
N ASN A 117 -0.08 3.37 20.64
CA ASN A 117 0.00 3.81 22.03
C ASN A 117 0.70 2.80 22.94
N ASP A 118 0.76 1.54 22.53
CA ASP A 118 1.32 0.42 23.29
C ASP A 118 1.79 -0.72 22.38
N GLU A 119 2.51 -1.68 22.96
CA GLU A 119 3.04 -2.84 22.24
C GLU A 119 1.93 -3.76 21.68
N GLU A 120 0.78 -3.82 22.33
CA GLU A 120 -0.35 -4.64 21.89
C GLU A 120 -0.93 -4.11 20.57
N GLN A 121 -1.13 -2.79 20.49
CA GLN A 121 -1.55 -2.11 19.27
C GLN A 121 -0.47 -2.22 18.18
N CYS A 122 0.82 -2.11 18.53
CA CYS A 122 1.92 -2.31 17.58
C CYS A 122 1.90 -3.71 16.96
N LEU A 123 1.69 -4.76 17.77
CA LEU A 123 1.56 -6.14 17.29
C LEU A 123 0.37 -6.30 16.33
N GLU A 124 -0.74 -5.63 16.59
CA GLU A 124 -1.91 -5.66 15.70
C GLU A 124 -1.61 -5.00 14.35
N ILE A 125 -0.90 -3.86 14.35
CA ILE A 125 -0.44 -3.22 13.11
C ILE A 125 0.50 -4.14 12.34
N CYS A 126 1.41 -4.85 13.03
CA CYS A 126 2.30 -5.82 12.41
C CYS A 126 1.55 -6.99 11.75
N LYS A 127 0.48 -7.49 12.38
CA LYS A 127 -0.42 -8.50 11.78
C LYS A 127 -1.07 -7.95 10.51
N ASP A 128 -1.60 -6.74 10.55
CA ASP A 128 -2.25 -6.10 9.40
C ASP A 128 -1.28 -5.91 8.22
N ILE A 129 -0.02 -5.53 8.50
CA ILE A 129 1.04 -5.46 7.47
C ILE A 129 1.20 -6.82 6.77
N VAL A 130 1.30 -7.91 7.53
CA VAL A 130 1.51 -9.27 6.99
C VAL A 130 0.28 -9.74 6.21
N VAL A 131 -0.92 -9.62 6.78
CA VAL A 131 -2.18 -10.01 6.15
C VAL A 131 -2.37 -9.24 4.83
N LYS A 132 -2.19 -7.92 4.86
CA LYS A 132 -2.32 -7.09 3.67
C LYS A 132 -1.26 -7.44 2.64
N TRP A 133 0.00 -7.65 3.05
CA TRP A 133 1.08 -8.06 2.14
C TRP A 133 0.78 -9.39 1.45
N LYS A 134 0.33 -10.41 2.19
CA LYS A 134 -0.04 -11.71 1.61
C LYS A 134 -1.15 -11.58 0.57
N SER A 135 -2.15 -10.72 0.84
CA SER A 135 -3.27 -10.50 -0.09
C SER A 135 -2.85 -9.85 -1.42
N VAL A 136 -1.83 -8.98 -1.41
CA VAL A 136 -1.38 -8.25 -2.62
C VAL A 136 -0.17 -8.88 -3.31
N SER A 137 0.66 -9.62 -2.58
CA SER A 137 1.90 -10.23 -3.09
C SER A 137 1.64 -11.53 -3.85
N ASN A 138 0.54 -12.21 -3.53
CA ASN A 138 0.11 -13.44 -4.18
C ASN A 138 -1.36 -13.31 -4.59
N PRO A 139 -1.66 -12.63 -5.72
CA PRO A 139 -3.03 -12.46 -6.17
C PRO A 139 -3.57 -13.81 -6.67
N SER A 140 -4.06 -14.64 -5.74
CA SER A 140 -5.16 -15.55 -6.04
C SER A 140 -6.35 -14.69 -6.48
N ALA A 141 -7.17 -15.19 -7.39
CA ALA A 141 -8.21 -14.48 -8.14
C ALA A 141 -9.36 -13.84 -7.32
N SER A 142 -9.17 -13.61 -6.02
CA SER A 142 -10.13 -13.03 -5.08
C SER A 142 -9.66 -11.74 -4.42
N ALA A 143 -8.58 -11.10 -4.90
CA ALA A 143 -8.26 -9.74 -4.48
C ALA A 143 -9.36 -8.81 -5.01
N GLU A 144 -10.26 -8.36 -4.13
CA GLU A 144 -11.19 -7.25 -4.36
C GLU A 144 -10.38 -6.00 -4.69
N THR A 145 -9.97 -5.94 -5.95
CA THR A 145 -9.63 -4.70 -6.63
C THR A 145 -10.96 -3.97 -6.69
N SER A 146 -11.11 -2.89 -5.92
CA SER A 146 -12.36 -2.13 -5.92
C SER A 146 -12.76 -1.88 -7.37
N LEU A 147 -13.88 -2.49 -7.76
CA LEU A 147 -14.37 -2.43 -9.13
C LEU A 147 -14.41 -0.95 -9.51
N PRO A 148 -13.82 -0.57 -10.66
CA PRO A 148 -13.79 0.83 -11.02
C PRO A 148 -15.24 1.33 -11.14
N GLY A 149 -15.51 2.44 -10.47
CA GLY A 149 -16.82 3.07 -10.41
C GLY A 149 -16.69 4.59 -10.53
N THR A 150 -17.81 5.30 -10.45
CA THR A 150 -17.81 6.77 -10.54
C THR A 150 -17.58 7.38 -9.16
N CYS A 151 -16.48 8.13 -9.02
CA CYS A 151 -16.18 8.82 -7.75
C CYS A 151 -17.25 9.87 -7.42
N THR A 152 -17.79 9.83 -6.21
CA THR A 152 -18.87 10.72 -5.75
C THR A 152 -18.49 12.21 -5.78
N LEU A 153 -17.20 12.54 -5.61
CA LEU A 153 -16.73 13.92 -5.62
C LEU A 153 -16.33 14.39 -7.02
N CYS A 154 -15.29 13.80 -7.61
CA CYS A 154 -14.75 14.27 -8.89
C CYS A 154 -15.45 13.70 -10.13
N HIS A 155 -16.43 12.79 -9.96
CA HIS A 155 -17.19 12.16 -11.04
C HIS A 155 -16.37 11.39 -12.08
N ARG A 156 -15.09 11.13 -11.81
CA ARG A 156 -14.22 10.32 -12.67
C ARG A 156 -14.45 8.82 -12.42
N HIS A 157 -14.40 8.04 -13.49
CA HIS A 157 -14.46 6.58 -13.43
C HIS A 157 -13.10 5.99 -13.00
N MET A 158 -13.02 5.52 -11.75
CA MET A 158 -11.77 5.18 -11.05
C MET A 158 -12.01 4.03 -10.07
N PRO A 159 -10.97 3.30 -9.64
CA PRO A 159 -11.06 2.47 -8.44
C PRO A 159 -11.44 3.33 -7.23
N LEU A 160 -12.44 2.89 -6.48
CA LEU A 160 -12.99 3.64 -5.35
C LEU A 160 -12.58 3.02 -4.02
N THR A 161 -12.57 3.83 -2.97
CA THR A 161 -12.51 3.37 -1.59
C THR A 161 -13.63 4.03 -0.82
N PHE A 162 -14.19 3.29 0.14
CA PHE A 162 -15.18 3.84 1.05
C PHE A 162 -14.50 4.75 2.07
N HIS A 163 -14.86 6.04 2.05
CA HIS A 163 -14.35 7.05 2.97
C HIS A 163 -15.42 7.38 4.02
N HIS A 164 -15.09 7.16 5.30
CA HIS A 164 -16.01 7.45 6.40
C HIS A 164 -16.05 8.97 6.64
N LEU A 165 -17.25 9.55 6.62
CA LEU A 165 -17.45 10.97 6.96
C LEU A 165 -17.55 11.21 8.47
N ILE A 166 -17.75 10.13 9.24
CA ILE A 166 -17.49 10.09 10.67
C ILE A 166 -16.26 9.18 10.88
N PRO A 167 -15.04 9.75 10.98
CA PRO A 167 -13.82 8.97 11.13
C PRO A 167 -13.88 8.00 12.31
N ARG A 168 -13.34 6.79 12.15
CA ARG A 168 -13.37 5.74 13.18
C ARG A 168 -12.80 6.19 14.52
N MET A 169 -11.69 6.95 14.49
CA MET A 169 -11.09 7.54 15.70
C MET A 169 -12.07 8.47 16.46
N MET A 170 -13.07 9.01 15.78
CA MET A 170 -14.09 9.87 16.38
C MET A 170 -15.25 9.12 17.00
N HIS A 171 -15.47 7.85 16.67
CA HIS A 171 -16.64 7.08 17.08
C HIS A 171 -16.84 7.11 18.60
N LYS A 172 -15.81 6.76 19.39
CA LYS A 172 -15.90 6.78 20.86
C LYS A 172 -16.33 8.15 21.40
N ARG A 173 -15.78 9.23 20.85
CA ARG A 173 -16.04 10.61 21.30
C ARG A 173 -17.44 11.09 20.92
N VAL A 174 -17.85 10.87 19.68
CA VAL A 174 -19.17 11.33 19.18
C VAL A 174 -20.32 10.50 19.74
N LEU A 175 -20.13 9.19 19.95
CA LEU A 175 -21.10 8.32 20.62
C LEU A 175 -21.28 8.71 22.09
N LYS A 176 -20.19 8.96 22.82
CA LYS A 176 -20.26 9.42 24.23
C LYS A 176 -21.01 10.74 24.38
N LYS A 177 -20.90 11.63 23.38
CA LYS A 177 -21.62 12.91 23.35
C LYS A 177 -23.07 12.79 22.84
N GLY A 178 -23.51 11.61 22.41
CA GLY A 178 -24.83 11.40 21.84
C GLY A 178 -25.07 12.13 20.52
N LEU A 179 -24.01 12.47 19.78
CA LEU A 179 -24.12 13.22 18.51
C LEU A 179 -24.57 12.33 17.35
N PHE A 180 -24.18 11.06 17.38
CA PHE A 180 -24.51 10.07 16.36
C PHE A 180 -24.78 8.72 17.04
N THR A 181 -25.46 7.83 16.32
CA THR A 181 -25.62 6.41 16.65
C THR A 181 -24.42 5.60 16.14
N LYS A 182 -24.28 4.36 16.65
CA LYS A 182 -23.26 3.42 16.18
C LYS A 182 -23.43 3.10 14.70
N GLU A 183 -24.67 2.96 14.25
CA GLU A 183 -24.99 2.70 12.85
C GLU A 183 -24.54 3.87 11.96
N GLU A 184 -24.92 5.10 12.29
CA GLU A 184 -24.49 6.29 11.54
C GLU A 184 -22.97 6.41 11.46
N CYS A 185 -22.25 6.13 12.54
CA CYS A 185 -20.79 6.14 12.56
C CYS A 185 -20.18 5.15 11.54
N THR A 186 -20.83 4.01 11.32
CA THR A 186 -20.35 2.97 10.41
C THR A 186 -20.81 3.13 8.97
N THR A 187 -22.00 3.69 8.74
CA THR A 187 -22.62 3.75 7.41
C THR A 187 -22.45 5.11 6.73
N ARG A 188 -22.20 6.18 7.50
CA ARG A 188 -22.04 7.53 6.95
C ARG A 188 -20.67 7.68 6.29
N GLY A 189 -20.64 7.44 4.98
CA GLY A 189 -19.45 7.53 4.15
C GLY A 189 -19.80 7.75 2.68
N ILE A 190 -18.76 7.89 1.86
CA ILE A 190 -18.88 8.06 0.40
C ILE A 190 -17.83 7.22 -0.32
N ASP A 191 -18.19 6.72 -1.50
CA ASP A 191 -17.24 6.03 -2.39
C ASP A 191 -16.51 7.05 -3.25
N ILE A 192 -15.20 7.15 -3.06
CA ILE A 192 -14.36 8.14 -3.72
C ILE A 192 -13.04 7.54 -4.21
N CYS A 193 -12.45 8.17 -5.22
CA CYS A 193 -11.13 7.77 -5.69
C CYS A 193 -10.02 8.23 -4.74
N ARG A 194 -8.89 7.52 -4.74
CA ARG A 194 -7.75 7.83 -3.86
C ARG A 194 -7.29 9.30 -3.87
N PRO A 195 -7.19 9.99 -5.03
CA PRO A 195 -6.87 11.42 -5.02
C PRO A 195 -7.86 12.29 -4.24
N CYS A 196 -9.17 11.99 -4.33
CA CYS A 196 -10.18 12.72 -3.56
C CYS A 196 -10.08 12.36 -2.07
N HIS A 197 -9.85 11.10 -1.75
CA HIS A 197 -9.65 10.64 -0.38
C HIS A 197 -8.48 11.40 0.29
N SER A 198 -7.31 11.41 -0.36
CA SER A 198 -6.14 12.12 0.15
C SER A 198 -6.38 13.64 0.25
N ALA A 199 -7.13 14.21 -0.69
CA ALA A 199 -7.46 15.63 -0.66
C ALA A 199 -8.31 16.01 0.56
N ILE A 200 -9.32 15.20 0.93
CA ILE A 200 -10.13 15.44 2.13
C ILE A 200 -9.24 15.49 3.37
N HIS A 201 -8.41 14.46 3.60
CA HIS A 201 -7.57 14.40 4.79
C HIS A 201 -6.44 15.44 4.82
N LYS A 202 -6.01 15.95 3.67
CA LYS A 202 -5.08 17.09 3.61
C LYS A 202 -5.72 18.42 3.99
N MET A 203 -7.03 18.58 3.78
CA MET A 203 -7.73 19.86 3.94
C MET A 203 -8.58 19.94 5.20
N ILE A 204 -9.09 18.81 5.68
CA ILE A 204 -10.07 18.74 6.75
C ILE A 204 -9.57 17.72 7.77
N SER A 205 -9.37 18.18 9.01
CA SER A 205 -9.00 17.29 10.11
C SER A 205 -10.15 16.34 10.47
N ASN A 206 -9.85 15.21 11.12
CA ASN A 206 -10.89 14.25 11.52
C ASN A 206 -11.97 14.87 12.43
N ASP A 207 -11.58 15.84 13.26
CA ASP A 207 -12.48 16.61 14.12
C ASP A 207 -13.45 17.48 13.31
N GLN A 208 -12.92 18.25 12.36
CA GLN A 208 -13.74 19.09 11.47
C GLN A 208 -14.64 18.23 10.58
N LEU A 209 -14.13 17.11 10.07
CA LEU A 209 -14.88 16.18 9.24
C LEU A 209 -16.08 15.63 10.00
N ALA A 210 -15.88 15.10 11.21
CA ALA A 210 -16.95 14.54 12.03
C ALA A 210 -17.99 15.59 12.46
N LEU A 211 -17.54 16.79 12.84
CA LEU A 211 -18.42 17.77 13.51
C LEU A 211 -19.05 18.77 12.54
N LYS A 212 -18.38 19.11 11.44
CA LYS A 212 -18.83 20.16 10.51
C LYS A 212 -19.09 19.66 9.10
N TYR A 213 -18.38 18.63 8.63
CA TYR A 213 -18.41 18.17 7.24
C TYR A 213 -18.80 16.71 7.09
N ASN A 214 -19.71 16.21 7.93
CA ASN A 214 -20.00 14.78 8.01
C ASN A 214 -21.01 14.26 6.97
N THR A 215 -21.44 15.10 6.02
CA THR A 215 -22.24 14.69 4.86
C THR A 215 -21.58 15.15 3.56
N LEU A 216 -22.01 14.60 2.41
CA LEU A 216 -21.51 15.02 1.11
C LEU A 216 -21.82 16.50 0.85
N GLU A 217 -23.02 16.94 1.21
CA GLU A 217 -23.48 18.33 1.05
C GLU A 217 -22.57 19.27 1.85
N MET A 218 -22.32 18.95 3.13
CA MET A 218 -21.43 19.75 3.97
C MET A 218 -19.98 19.72 3.46
N LEU A 219 -19.48 18.57 2.99
CA LEU A 219 -18.15 18.51 2.35
C LEU A 219 -18.03 19.46 1.16
N LEU A 220 -19.10 19.61 0.37
CA LEU A 220 -19.16 20.52 -0.78
C LEU A 220 -19.35 21.99 -0.39
N GLU A 221 -19.52 22.31 0.89
CA GLU A 221 -19.44 23.69 1.41
C GLU A 221 -17.98 24.11 1.69
N HIS A 222 -17.04 23.16 1.78
CA HIS A 222 -15.64 23.47 2.04
C HIS A 222 -14.96 23.98 0.76
N GLU A 223 -14.56 25.27 0.73
CA GLU A 223 -13.98 25.91 -0.45
C GLU A 223 -12.81 25.14 -1.07
N GLY A 224 -11.91 24.61 -0.22
CA GLY A 224 -10.76 23.83 -0.68
C GLY A 224 -11.18 22.55 -1.40
N VAL A 225 -12.24 21.88 -0.91
CA VAL A 225 -12.75 20.65 -1.51
C VAL A 225 -13.38 20.97 -2.85
N VAL A 226 -14.21 22.02 -2.94
CA VAL A 226 -14.82 22.45 -4.20
C VAL A 226 -13.77 22.82 -5.25
N LYS A 227 -12.75 23.60 -4.87
CA LYS A 227 -11.64 23.98 -5.77
C LYS A 227 -10.89 22.74 -6.27
N PHE A 228 -10.55 21.82 -5.37
CA PHE A 228 -9.88 20.57 -5.73
C PHE A 228 -10.75 19.71 -6.66
N VAL A 229 -12.03 19.52 -6.34
CA VAL A 229 -12.97 18.71 -7.12
C VAL A 229 -13.15 19.29 -8.52
N GLY A 230 -13.28 20.61 -8.65
CA GLY A 230 -13.41 21.30 -9.93
C GLY A 230 -12.17 21.17 -10.82
N TRP A 231 -10.97 21.05 -10.23
CA TRP A 231 -9.74 20.72 -10.95
C TRP A 231 -9.66 19.21 -11.27
N ALA A 232 -9.96 18.36 -10.29
CA ALA A 232 -9.83 16.92 -10.37
C ALA A 232 -10.75 16.30 -11.42
N SER A 233 -11.98 16.83 -11.57
CA SER A 233 -12.95 16.36 -12.56
C SER A 233 -12.48 16.53 -14.01
N LYS A 234 -11.57 17.49 -14.26
CA LYS A 234 -11.00 17.77 -15.59
C LYS A 234 -9.78 16.92 -15.91
N GLN A 235 -9.23 16.21 -14.91
CA GLN A 235 -8.04 15.38 -15.11
C GLN A 235 -8.42 14.09 -15.81
N LYS A 236 -7.51 13.59 -16.67
CA LYS A 236 -7.70 12.27 -17.30
C LYS A 236 -7.88 11.20 -16.22
N GLY A 237 -8.88 10.35 -16.40
CA GLY A 237 -8.97 9.09 -15.64
C GLY A 237 -7.80 8.18 -15.99
N TYR A 238 -7.54 7.17 -15.17
CA TYR A 238 -6.49 6.19 -15.48
C TYR A 238 -6.83 5.37 -16.73
N SER A 239 -5.81 4.99 -17.51
CA SER A 239 -6.02 4.11 -18.67
C SER A 239 -6.52 2.73 -18.22
N LYS A 240 -7.27 2.04 -19.10
CA LYS A 240 -7.70 0.65 -18.86
C LYS A 240 -6.54 -0.28 -18.50
N ASP A 241 -5.34 0.01 -19.00
CA ASP A 241 -4.12 -0.76 -18.72
C ASP A 241 -3.57 -0.52 -17.31
N HIS A 242 -3.76 0.67 -16.74
CA HIS A 242 -3.37 0.97 -15.36
C HIS A 242 -4.24 0.19 -14.35
N ILE A 243 -5.54 0.09 -14.66
CA ILE A 243 -6.54 -0.67 -13.90
C ILE A 243 -6.24 -2.18 -13.98
N ARG A 244 -5.89 -2.69 -15.18
CA ARG A 244 -5.59 -4.11 -15.41
C ARG A 244 -4.30 -4.59 -14.74
N ASN A 245 -3.32 -3.70 -14.58
CA ASN A 245 -1.98 -4.06 -14.08
C ASN A 245 -1.74 -3.69 -12.60
N LEU A 246 -2.77 -3.23 -11.87
CA LEU A 246 -2.67 -2.83 -10.46
C LEU A 246 -1.50 -1.87 -10.17
N LEU A 247 -1.11 -1.08 -11.17
CA LEU A 247 0.02 -0.17 -11.04
C LEU A 247 -0.37 0.93 -10.05
N ARG A 248 0.55 1.21 -9.13
CA ARG A 248 0.31 2.21 -8.09
C ARG A 248 0.15 3.60 -8.66
N PHE A 249 -0.83 4.30 -8.10
CA PHE A 249 -1.09 5.70 -8.38
C PHE A 249 0.13 6.56 -8.02
N PRO A 250 0.71 7.32 -8.96
CA PRO A 250 1.74 8.30 -8.63
C PRO A 250 1.15 9.38 -7.71
N LYS A 251 1.97 9.81 -6.74
CA LYS A 251 1.66 10.86 -5.76
C LYS A 251 1.35 12.19 -6.45
#